data_AF-Q4RC95-F1
#
_entry.id   AF-Q4RC95-F1
#
_cell.length_a   1.000
_cell.length_b   1.000
_cell.length_c   1.000
_cell.angle_alpha   90.00
_cell.angle_beta   90.00
_cell.angle_gamma   90.00
#
_symmetry.space_group_name_H-M   'P 1'
#
loop_
_entity.id
_entity.type
_entity.pdbx_description
1 polymer ?
#
loop_
_entity_poly.entity_id
_entity_poly.type
_entity_poly.pdbx_seq_one_letter_code
_entity_poly.pdbx_strand_id
1 'polypeptide(L)' 'NMATVPVYCICRLPYDVTQFMIECDACKDWFHG' A
#
# COMPACT_ATOMS: atom_id res chain seq x y z
N ASN A 1 14.81 -4.12 18.09
CA ASN A 1 13.35 -4.05 17.89
C ASN A 1 13.08 -3.10 16.74
N MET A 2 13.14 -3.55 15.47
CA MET A 2 12.86 -2.70 14.31
C MET A 2 11.43 -2.98 13.84
N ALA A 3 10.57 -1.98 13.93
CA ALA A 3 9.25 -2.05 13.31
C ALA A 3 9.42 -1.96 11.78
N THR A 4 8.88 -2.93 11.05
CA THR A 4 8.86 -2.90 9.59
C THR A 4 7.78 -1.94 9.10
N VAL A 5 8.11 -1.05 8.17
CA VAL A 5 7.14 -0.17 7.52
C VAL A 5 6.25 -1.01 6.59
N PRO A 6 4.91 -0.93 6.67
CA PRO A 6 4.02 -1.62 5.76
C PRO A 6 4.26 -1.19 4.30
N VAL A 7 4.18 -2.16 3.39
CA VAL A 7 4.26 -1.93 1.94
C VAL A 7 2.99 -2.43 1.26
N TYR A 8 2.60 -1.73 0.21
CA TYR A 8 1.35 -1.94 -0.50
C TYR A 8 1.60 -2.03 -2.01
N CYS A 9 0.53 -2.35 -2.74
CA CYS A 9 0.50 -2.41 -4.20
C CYS A 9 1.43 -3.49 -4.76
N ILE A 10 1.29 -3.73 -6.07
CA ILE A 10 2.19 -4.62 -6.82
C ILE A 10 3.63 -4.12 -6.83
N CYS A 11 3.86 -2.81 -6.61
CA CYS A 11 5.19 -2.21 -6.60
C CYS A 11 5.94 -2.35 -5.26
N ARG A 12 5.27 -2.82 -4.19
CA ARG A 12 5.86 -3.03 -2.85
C ARG A 12 6.53 -1.78 -2.26
N LEU A 13 5.83 -0.65 -2.37
CA LEU A 13 6.26 0.62 -1.79
C LEU A 13 5.41 0.99 -0.56
N PRO A 14 5.95 1.78 0.38
CA PRO A 14 5.18 2.35 1.47
C PRO A 14 4.07 3.28 0.96
N TYR A 15 3.15 3.63 1.86
CA TYR A 15 2.14 4.65 1.59
C TYR A 15 2.77 6.02 1.30
N ASP A 16 2.30 6.66 0.23
CA ASP A 16 2.61 8.05 -0.11
C ASP A 16 1.30 8.86 -0.18
N VAL A 17 1.18 9.87 0.67
CA VAL A 17 -0.02 10.73 0.77
C VAL A 17 -0.30 11.54 -0.49
N THR A 18 0.70 11.71 -1.36
CA THR A 18 0.55 12.44 -2.63
C THR A 18 0.02 11.56 -3.76
N GLN A 19 -0.03 10.24 -3.57
CA GLN A 19 -0.51 9.28 -4.57
C GLN A 19 -1.91 8.78 -4.21
N PHE A 20 -2.82 8.83 -5.18
CA PHE A 20 -4.13 8.22 -5.04
C PHE A 20 -3.99 6.69 -4.89
N MET A 21 -4.73 6.12 -3.94
CA MET A 21 -4.80 4.68 -3.76
C MET A 21 -6.24 4.20 -3.62
N ILE A 22 -6.50 2.97 -4.08
CA ILE A 22 -7.79 2.28 -3.95
C ILE A 22 -7.60 0.93 -3.25
N GLU A 23 -8.51 0.58 -2.35
CA GLU A 23 -8.54 -0.73 -1.69
C GLU A 23 -9.23 -1.76 -2.58
N CYS A 24 -8.67 -2.97 -2.66
CA CYS A 24 -9.34 -4.12 -3.24
C CYS A 24 -10.15 -4.87 -2.18
N ASP A 25 -11.46 -5.00 -2.36
CA ASP A 25 -12.32 -5.69 -1.41
C ASP A 25 -11.99 -7.19 -1.26
N ALA A 26 -11.49 -7.84 -2.33
CA ALA A 26 -11.21 -9.28 -2.34
C ALA A 26 -9.92 -9.65 -1.58
N CYS A 27 -8.84 -8.88 -1.75
CA CYS A 27 -7.55 -9.19 -1.12
C CYS A 27 -7.19 -8.27 0.05
N LYS A 28 -7.96 -7.19 0.27
CA LYS A 28 -7.73 -6.19 1.32
C LYS A 28 -6.37 -5.51 1.23
N ASP A 29 -5.81 -5.44 0.03
CA ASP A 29 -4.59 -4.68 -0.29
C ASP A 29 -4.94 -3.34 -0.97
N TRP A 30 -3.98 -2.42 -0.96
CA TRP A 30 -4.10 -1.07 -1.51
C TRP A 30 -3.24 -0.94 -2.77
N PHE A 31 -3.77 -0.28 -3.80
CA PHE A 31 -3.13 -0.14 -5.10
C PHE A 31 -3.03 1.33 -5.49
N HIS A 32 -1.87 1.75 -5.98
CA HIS A 32 -1.71 3.06 -6.62
C HIS A 32 -2.54 3.08 -7.90
N GLY A 33 -3.31 4.16 -8.11
CA GLY A 33 -4.08 4.36 -9.35
C GLY A 33 -3.24 4.87 -10.51
#